data_AF-A0A535JVU5-F1
#
_entry.id   AF-A0A535JVU5-F1
#
_cell.length_a   1.000
_cell.length_b   1.000
_cell.length_c   1.000
_cell.angle_alpha   90.00
_cell.angle_beta   90.00
_cell.angle_gamma   90.00
#
_symmetry.space_group_name_H-M   'P 1'
#
loop_
_entity.id
_entity.type
_entity.pdbx_description
1 polymer ?
#
loop_
_entity_poly.entity_id
_entity_poly.type
_entity_poly.pdbx_seq_one_letter_code
_entity_poly.pdbx_strand_id
1 'polypeptide(L)' 'MDDPIEELARQTVRDWPDLALGTRTARPKTWGALAAHGVTALRERLGRTPTDTERRALWAALWREAQRPP' A
#
# COMPACT_ATOMS: atom_id res chain seq x y z
N MET A 1 -5.68 18.50 2.03
CA MET A 1 -6.39 17.45 2.79
C MET A 1 -5.89 16.15 2.18
N ASP A 2 -5.01 15.45 2.87
CA ASP A 2 -4.42 14.23 2.31
C ASP A 2 -5.52 13.20 2.06
N ASP A 3 -5.50 12.59 0.88
CA ASP A 3 -6.42 11.53 0.51
C ASP A 3 -6.27 10.39 1.54
N PRO A 4 -7.36 9.90 2.17
CA PRO A 4 -7.29 8.81 3.15
C PRO A 4 -6.59 7.56 2.61
N ILE A 5 -6.61 7.33 1.29
CA ILE A 5 -5.88 6.23 0.65
C ILE A 5 -4.37 6.48 0.64
N GLU A 6 -3.94 7.73 0.44
CA GLU A 6 -2.52 8.10 0.48
C GLU A 6 -1.95 7.99 1.89
N GLU A 7 -2.69 8.42 2.90
CA GLU A 7 -2.28 8.25 4.29
C GLU A 7 -2.18 6.76 4.67
N LEU A 8 -3.16 5.95 4.26
CA LEU A 8 -3.11 4.51 4.49
C LEU A 8 -1.92 3.84 3.78
N ALA A 9 -1.58 4.28 2.57
CA ALA A 9 -0.43 3.77 1.84
C ALA A 9 0.89 4.10 2.56
N ARG A 10 1.03 5.35 3.05
CA ARG A 10 2.18 5.77 3.87
C ARG A 10 2.31 4.91 5.13
N GLN A 11 1.21 4.71 5.85
CA GLN A 11 1.21 3.89 7.04
C GLN A 11 1.58 2.43 6.73
N THR A 12 1.02 1.85 5.68
CA THR A 12 1.35 0.49 5.24
C THR A 12 2.84 0.32 4.92
N VAL A 13 3.46 1.29 4.25
CA VAL A 13 4.91 1.26 3.95
C VAL A 13 5.75 1.37 5.22
N ARG A 14 5.34 2.18 6.19
CA ARG A 14 6.01 2.31 7.50
C ARG A 14 5.91 1.06 8.34
N ASP A 15 4.75 0.38 8.31
CA ASP A 15 4.51 -0.84 9.08
C ASP A 15 5.24 -2.05 8.46
N TRP A 16 5.53 -2.01 7.15
CA TRP A 16 6.15 -3.10 6.40
C TRP A 16 7.40 -2.66 5.60
N PRO A 17 8.45 -2.13 6.25
CA PRO A 17 9.60 -1.54 5.57
C PRO A 17 10.38 -2.57 4.72
N ASP A 18 10.45 -3.84 5.15
CA ASP A 18 11.11 -4.92 4.39
C ASP A 18 10.37 -5.28 3.09
N LEU A 19 9.04 -5.13 3.07
CA LEU A 19 8.23 -5.35 1.87
C LEU A 19 8.33 -4.15 0.93
N ALA A 20 8.39 -2.93 1.47
CA ALA A 20 8.64 -1.72 0.69
C ALA A 20 10.04 -1.75 0.04
N LEU A 21 11.09 -2.05 0.82
CA LEU A 21 12.44 -2.23 0.31
C LEU A 21 12.48 -3.31 -0.76
N GLY A 22 11.90 -4.48 -0.48
CA GLY A 22 11.86 -5.57 -1.45
C GLY A 22 11.10 -5.21 -2.73
N THR A 23 10.02 -4.44 -2.63
CA THR A 23 9.28 -3.92 -3.80
C THR A 23 10.19 -3.02 -4.64
N ARG A 24 10.89 -2.08 -3.99
CA ARG A 24 11.83 -1.16 -4.63
C ARG A 24 13.01 -1.87 -5.30
N THR A 25 13.49 -2.97 -4.72
CA THR A 25 14.58 -3.78 -5.27
C THR A 25 14.10 -4.94 -6.16
N ALA A 26 12.84 -4.94 -6.58
CA ALA A 26 12.24 -5.98 -7.42
C ALA A 26 12.36 -7.42 -6.86
N ARG A 27 12.37 -7.59 -5.53
CA ARG A 27 12.35 -8.89 -4.87
C ARG A 27 11.02 -9.60 -5.19
N PRO A 28 11.02 -10.86 -5.64
CA PRO A 28 9.79 -11.57 -5.91
C PRO A 28 8.84 -11.60 -4.70
N LYS A 29 7.54 -11.54 -4.97
CA LYS A 29 6.42 -11.64 -4.01
C LYS A 29 6.25 -10.46 -3.02
N THR A 30 7.18 -9.52 -2.93
CA THR A 30 7.09 -8.43 -1.95
C THR A 30 6.02 -7.41 -2.30
N TRP A 31 5.90 -7.07 -3.59
CA TRP A 31 4.82 -6.20 -4.07
C TRP A 31 3.45 -6.80 -3.76
N GLY A 32 3.25 -8.08 -4.09
CA GLY A 32 2.00 -8.78 -3.83
C GLY A 32 1.65 -8.81 -2.34
N ALA A 33 2.62 -9.05 -1.47
CA ALA A 33 2.43 -9.01 -0.02
C ALA A 33 2.09 -7.59 0.48
N LEU A 34 2.84 -6.57 0.06
CA LEU A 34 2.61 -5.18 0.44
C LEU A 34 1.21 -4.69 0.00
N ALA A 35 0.83 -4.98 -1.25
CA ALA A 35 -0.48 -4.68 -1.78
C ALA A 35 -1.61 -5.39 -1.00
N ALA A 36 -1.39 -6.65 -0.59
CA ALA A 36 -2.36 -7.39 0.22
C ALA A 36 -2.54 -6.76 1.61
N HIS A 37 -1.47 -6.34 2.28
CA HIS A 37 -1.54 -5.64 3.56
C HIS A 37 -2.34 -4.34 3.44
N GLY A 38 -2.03 -3.52 2.43
CA GLY A 38 -2.77 -2.27 2.20
C GLY A 38 -4.26 -2.51 1.93
N VAL A 39 -4.62 -3.53 1.12
CA VAL A 39 -6.02 -3.82 0.80
C VAL A 39 -6.78 -4.31 2.04
N THR A 40 -6.16 -5.15 2.87
CA THR A 40 -6.73 -5.57 4.15
C THR A 40 -6.98 -4.38 5.06
N ALA A 41 -6.00 -3.50 5.23
CA ALA A 41 -6.13 -2.30 6.05
C ALA A 41 -7.22 -1.34 5.52
N LEU A 42 -7.33 -1.22 4.19
CA LEU A 42 -8.35 -0.38 3.56
C LEU A 42 -9.76 -0.96 3.80
N ARG A 43 -9.90 -2.29 3.69
CA ARG A 43 -11.16 -2.98 3.98
C ARG A 43 -11.59 -2.79 5.43
N GLU A 44 -10.65 -2.92 6.37
CA GLU A 44 -10.92 -2.69 7.80
C GLU A 44 -11.35 -1.24 8.06
N ARG A 45 -10.66 -0.28 7.46
CA ARG A 45 -10.98 1.15 7.59
C ARG A 45 -12.35 1.52 7.00
N LEU A 46 -12.73 0.92 5.87
CA LEU A 46 -14.00 1.20 5.21
C LEU A 46 -15.18 0.42 5.81
N GLY A 47 -14.93 -0.67 6.55
CA GLY A 47 -15.96 -1.60 7.02
C GLY A 47 -16.66 -2.35 5.87
N ARG A 48 -16.11 -2.30 4.66
CA ARG A 48 -16.64 -2.95 3.45
C ARG A 48 -15.51 -3.31 2.48
N THR A 49 -15.81 -4.14 1.49
CA THR A 49 -14.88 -4.42 0.39
C THR A 49 -14.58 -3.12 -0.39
N PRO A 50 -13.29 -2.80 -0.64
CA PRO A 50 -12.92 -1.69 -1.52
C PRO A 50 -13.40 -1.93 -2.94
N THR A 51 -13.84 -0.88 -3.61
CA THR A 51 -14.13 -0.87 -5.05
C THR A 51 -12.84 -1.07 -5.85
N ASP A 52 -12.97 -1.42 -7.13
CA ASP A 52 -11.80 -1.55 -8.02
C ASP A 52 -11.05 -0.21 -8.15
N THR A 53 -11.77 0.91 -8.22
CA THR A 53 -11.18 2.26 -8.26
C THR A 53 -10.38 2.57 -7.00
N GLU A 54 -10.94 2.32 -5.82
CA GLU A 54 -10.24 2.52 -4.54
C GLU A 54 -9.01 1.61 -4.42
N ARG A 55 -9.11 0.36 -4.87
CA ARG A 55 -7.99 -0.58 -4.88
C ARG A 55 -6.86 -0.13 -5.81
N ARG A 56 -7.19 0.34 -7.02
CA ARG A 56 -6.20 0.87 -7.96
C ARG A 56 -5.53 2.15 -7.44
N ALA A 57 -6.30 3.05 -6.83
CA ALA A 57 -5.77 4.24 -6.18
C ALA A 57 -4.80 3.88 -5.06
N LEU A 58 -5.15 2.90 -4.23
CA LEU A 58 -4.29 2.39 -3.18
C LEU A 58 -3.00 1.79 -3.73
N TRP A 59 -3.07 0.94 -4.77
CA TRP A 59 -1.88 0.37 -5.38
C TRP A 59 -0.96 1.44 -5.96
N ALA A 60 -1.51 2.44 -6.64
CA ALA A 60 -0.73 3.55 -7.15
C ALA A 60 -0.04 4.32 -6.01
N ALA A 61 -0.75 4.57 -4.90
CA ALA A 61 -0.19 5.23 -3.73
C ALA A 61 0.91 4.38 -3.06
N LEU A 62 0.68 3.09 -2.82
CA LEU A 62 1.66 2.16 -2.26
C LEU A 62 2.92 2.07 -3.12
N TRP A 63 2.76 2.03 -4.44
CA TRP A 63 3.88 2.01 -5.36
C TRP A 63 4.71 3.28 -5.22
N ARG A 64 4.08 4.46 -5.26
CA ARG A 64 4.79 5.74 -5.07
C ARG A 64 5.54 5.80 -3.74
N GLU A 65 4.90 5.39 -2.64
CA GLU A 65 5.50 5.42 -1.31
C GLU A 65 6.64 4.39 -1.16
N ALA A 66 6.51 3.17 -1.70
CA ALA A 66 7.57 2.17 -1.64
C ALA A 66 8.84 2.59 -2.42
N GLN A 67 8.67 3.39 -3.48
CA GLN A 67 9.78 3.94 -4.26
C GLN A 67 10.50 5.08 -3.54
N ARG A 68 9.89 5.73 -2.53
CA ARG A 68 10.55 6.80 -1.79
C ARG A 68 11.72 6.22 -0.97
N PRO A 69 12.91 6.86 -1.00
CA PRO A 69 13.97 6.51 -0.06
C PRO A 69 13.50 6.74 1.38
N PRO A 70 14.00 5.96 2.35
CA PRO A 70 13.66 6.12 3.76
C PRO A 70 14.07 7.49 4.31
#